data_AF-A0A969NC94-F1
#
_entry.id   AF-A0A969NC94-F1
#
_cell.length_a   1.000
_cell.length_b   1.000
_cell.length_c   1.000
_cell.angle_alpha   90.00
_cell.angle_beta   90.00
_cell.angle_gamma   90.00
#
_symmetry.space_group_name_H-M   'P 1'
#
loop_
_entity.id
_entity.type
_entity.pdbx_description
1 polymer ?
#
loop_
_entity_poly.entity_id
_entity_poly.type
_entity_poly.pdbx_seq_one_letter_code
_entity_poly.pdbx_strand_id
1 'polypeptide(L)'
;MNIEKIKNYNQKMLAAFSTMIVMAAGIGLIALIIFVISELIPNKRPTTNTLLADEKVDELKKDSLRQQIISYDSPRLVDTLNLIYLLPVNVKTLEKPEEMDKEVLGLLDMDYEMSSGRKFSGRRFYGAFNNLIVYDYKHGNSSKISDSRFIGTDLSFEYFDDEIIVVFTGAEKDTDKDKSITLLDFKSLFVYSLKTGELKKLSIENATVNEFKYVENKKDILITFGYDRNKNNKYDSDIEPTFVMKYDYMNDKLIPIVDKELEKDIQKIIDKN
;
A
#
# COMPACT_ATOMS: atom_id res chain seq x y z
N MET A 1 -47.74 29.71 -51.81
CA MET A 1 -46.66 29.47 -50.82
C MET A 1 -45.34 29.76 -51.52
N ASN A 2 -44.55 30.72 -51.03
CA ASN A 2 -43.41 31.23 -51.80
C ASN A 2 -42.21 30.27 -51.70
N ILE A 3 -41.92 29.54 -52.79
CA ILE A 3 -40.91 28.48 -52.87
C ILE A 3 -39.51 29.00 -52.51
N GLU A 4 -39.21 30.27 -52.80
CA GLU A 4 -37.94 30.90 -52.41
C GLU A 4 -37.77 31.02 -50.91
N LYS A 5 -38.86 31.28 -50.16
CA LYS A 5 -38.81 31.35 -48.69
C LYS A 5 -38.49 29.99 -48.09
N ILE A 6 -39.03 28.91 -48.66
CA ILE A 6 -38.77 27.53 -48.23
C ILE A 6 -37.33 27.13 -48.54
N LYS A 7 -36.83 27.46 -49.73
CA LYS A 7 -35.43 27.18 -50.12
C LYS A 7 -34.43 27.90 -49.22
N ASN A 8 -34.68 29.17 -48.90
CA ASN A 8 -33.82 29.97 -48.01
C ASN A 8 -33.88 29.46 -46.56
N TYR A 9 -35.06 29.03 -46.09
CA TYR A 9 -35.19 28.40 -44.77
C TYR A 9 -34.43 27.07 -44.68
N ASN A 10 -34.57 26.20 -45.67
CA ASN A 10 -33.86 24.92 -45.72
C ASN A 10 -32.34 25.12 -45.81
N GLN A 11 -31.88 26.12 -46.55
CA GLN A 11 -30.46 26.45 -46.66
C GLN A 11 -29.89 26.97 -45.32
N LYS A 12 -30.64 27.80 -44.59
CA LYS A 12 -30.26 28.24 -43.24
C LYS A 12 -30.26 27.09 -42.23
N MET A 13 -31.25 26.20 -42.31
CA MET A 13 -31.33 25.02 -41.47
C MET A 13 -30.14 24.07 -41.73
N LEU A 14 -29.82 23.80 -43.00
CA LEU A 14 -28.69 22.96 -43.38
C LEU A 14 -27.35 23.55 -42.90
N ALA A 15 -27.19 24.87 -43.00
CA ALA A 15 -26.01 25.57 -42.49
C ALA A 15 -25.88 25.50 -40.96
N ALA A 16 -27.01 25.55 -40.22
CA ALA A 16 -27.02 25.37 -38.78
C ALA A 16 -26.67 23.93 -38.38
N PHE A 17 -27.21 22.93 -39.09
CA PHE A 17 -26.85 21.53 -38.85
C PHE A 17 -25.39 21.22 -39.19
N SER A 18 -24.86 21.74 -40.30
CA SER A 18 -23.47 21.52 -40.67
C SER A 18 -22.50 22.16 -39.68
N THR A 19 -22.80 23.36 -39.17
CA THR A 19 -21.99 24.00 -38.13
C THR A 19 -22.04 23.24 -36.80
N MET A 20 -23.19 22.69 -36.41
CA MET A 20 -23.28 21.81 -35.23
C MET A 20 -22.44 20.54 -35.37
N ILE A 21 -22.47 19.90 -36.54
CA ILE A 21 -21.67 18.69 -36.82
C ILE A 21 -20.17 19.01 -36.75
N VAL A 22 -19.74 20.14 -37.32
CA VAL A 22 -18.33 20.56 -37.28
C VAL A 22 -17.88 20.87 -35.84
N MET A 23 -18.72 21.51 -35.03
CA MET A 23 -18.41 21.73 -33.62
C MET A 23 -18.31 20.42 -32.83
N ALA A 24 -19.24 19.49 -33.02
CA ALA A 24 -19.23 18.19 -32.36
C ALA A 24 -17.97 17.38 -32.75
N ALA A 25 -17.61 17.39 -34.04
CA ALA A 25 -16.39 16.76 -34.53
C ALA A 25 -15.13 17.40 -33.91
N GLY A 26 -15.09 18.74 -33.78
CA GLY A 26 -13.99 19.45 -33.13
C GLY A 26 -13.83 19.07 -31.65
N ILE A 27 -14.93 19.01 -30.90
CA ILE A 27 -14.91 18.57 -29.50
C ILE A 27 -14.46 17.12 -29.38
N GLY A 28 -14.97 16.23 -30.25
CA GLY A 28 -14.56 14.82 -30.27
C GLY A 28 -13.07 14.64 -30.55
N LEU A 29 -12.52 15.45 -31.45
CA LEU A 29 -11.09 15.40 -31.80
C LEU A 29 -10.21 15.88 -30.64
N ILE A 30 -10.62 16.93 -29.92
CA ILE A 30 -9.94 17.39 -28.69
C ILE A 30 -9.98 16.30 -27.61
N ALA A 31 -11.13 15.65 -27.39
CA ALA A 31 -11.25 14.57 -26.40
C ALA A 31 -10.36 13.37 -26.75
N LEU A 32 -10.26 13.01 -28.04
CA LEU A 32 -9.42 11.92 -28.52
C LEU A 32 -7.92 12.26 -28.34
N ILE A 33 -7.53 13.50 -28.62
CA ILE A 33 -6.15 13.97 -28.34
C ILE A 33 -5.84 13.88 -26.84
N ILE A 34 -6.74 14.33 -25.97
CA ILE A 34 -6.55 14.25 -24.51
C ILE A 34 -6.39 12.78 -24.08
N PHE A 35 -7.23 11.88 -24.59
CA PHE A 35 -7.17 10.45 -24.29
C PHE A 35 -5.82 9.84 -24.72
N VAL A 36 -5.39 10.08 -25.96
CA VAL A 36 -4.11 9.56 -26.49
C VAL A 36 -2.91 10.15 -25.74
N ILE A 37 -2.94 11.44 -25.40
CA ILE A 37 -1.89 12.07 -24.57
C ILE A 37 -1.86 11.46 -23.17
N SER A 38 -3.02 11.19 -22.56
CA SER A 38 -3.09 10.57 -21.24
C SER A 38 -2.61 9.12 -21.20
N GLU A 39 -2.65 8.42 -22.34
CA GLU A 39 -2.12 7.06 -22.50
C GLU A 39 -0.60 7.07 -22.76
N LEU A 40 -0.11 8.03 -23.57
CA LEU A 40 1.30 8.12 -23.99
C LEU A 40 2.21 8.82 -23.00
N ILE A 41 1.69 9.76 -22.20
CA ILE A 41 2.42 10.35 -21.08
C ILE A 41 2.13 9.45 -19.90
N PRO A 42 3.05 8.53 -19.50
CA PRO A 42 2.88 7.83 -18.24
C PRO A 42 2.71 8.91 -17.19
N ASN A 43 1.58 8.89 -16.49
CA ASN A 43 1.40 9.68 -15.30
C ASN A 43 2.66 9.40 -14.45
N LYS A 44 3.59 10.35 -14.41
CA LYS A 44 4.63 10.39 -13.38
C LYS A 44 3.89 10.70 -12.09
N ARG A 45 3.09 9.74 -11.62
CA ARG A 45 2.71 9.66 -10.23
C ARG A 45 4.05 9.76 -9.51
N PRO A 46 4.22 10.70 -8.57
CA PRO A 46 5.41 10.69 -7.73
C PRO A 46 5.58 9.26 -7.26
N THR A 47 6.78 8.72 -7.47
CA THR A 47 7.12 7.33 -7.16
C THR A 47 6.63 7.09 -5.75
N THR A 48 5.57 6.31 -5.65
CA THR A 48 5.02 5.87 -4.38
C THR A 48 6.14 5.21 -3.61
N ASN A 49 6.07 5.23 -2.28
CA ASN A 49 7.00 4.49 -1.42
C ASN A 49 7.12 3.06 -1.97
N THR A 50 8.24 2.73 -2.62
CA THR A 50 8.54 1.40 -3.19
C THR A 50 10.00 1.13 -2.87
N LEU A 51 10.33 -0.14 -2.71
CA LEU A 51 11.71 -0.57 -2.53
C LEU A 51 12.19 -1.18 -3.83
N LEU A 52 13.43 -0.89 -4.23
CA LEU A 52 14.05 -1.61 -5.35
C LEU A 52 14.15 -3.10 -5.02
N ALA A 53 14.00 -4.04 -5.95
CA ALA A 53 14.27 -5.45 -5.63
C ALA A 53 15.73 -5.66 -5.20
N ASP A 54 15.98 -6.76 -4.47
CA ASP A 54 17.29 -7.04 -3.89
C ASP A 54 18.38 -7.16 -4.97
N GLU A 55 18.06 -7.72 -6.14
CA GLU A 55 19.00 -7.84 -7.26
C GLU A 55 19.52 -6.48 -7.72
N LYS A 56 18.62 -5.49 -7.84
CA LYS A 56 18.99 -4.13 -8.26
C LYS A 56 19.79 -3.40 -7.19
N VAL A 57 19.49 -3.64 -5.92
CA VAL A 57 20.28 -3.08 -4.81
C VAL A 57 21.69 -3.67 -4.82
N ASP A 58 21.82 -4.97 -5.05
CA ASP A 58 23.12 -5.65 -5.09
C ASP A 58 23.95 -5.24 -6.31
N GLU A 59 23.31 -4.95 -7.45
CA GLU A 59 23.97 -4.31 -8.60
C GLU A 59 24.54 -2.94 -8.23
N LEU A 60 23.74 -2.05 -7.62
CA LEU A 60 24.19 -0.71 -7.22
C LEU A 60 25.30 -0.76 -6.17
N LYS A 61 25.21 -1.68 -5.20
CA LYS A 61 26.23 -1.87 -4.17
C LYS A 61 27.59 -2.28 -4.73
N LYS A 62 27.65 -3.06 -5.82
CA LYS A 62 28.93 -3.42 -6.47
C LYS A 62 29.69 -2.19 -6.94
N ASP A 63 28.97 -1.16 -7.35
CA ASP A 63 29.53 0.11 -7.81
C ASP A 63 29.63 1.16 -6.67
N SER A 64 29.36 0.76 -5.42
CA SER A 64 29.29 1.66 -4.24
C SER A 64 28.28 2.80 -4.40
N LEU A 65 27.19 2.53 -5.14
CA LEU A 65 26.12 3.48 -5.42
C LEU A 65 24.86 3.15 -4.59
N ARG A 66 24.06 4.19 -4.32
CA ARG A 66 22.69 4.08 -3.80
C ARG A 66 21.74 4.89 -4.68
N GLN A 67 20.51 4.42 -4.81
CA GLN A 67 19.44 5.17 -5.49
C GLN A 67 18.27 5.48 -4.55
N GLN A 68 18.28 5.00 -3.32
CA GLN A 68 17.24 5.26 -2.34
C GLN A 68 17.84 5.83 -1.06
N ILE A 69 17.21 6.88 -0.53
CA ILE A 69 17.55 7.52 0.74
C ILE A 69 16.36 7.46 1.68
N ILE A 70 16.61 7.34 2.97
CA ILE A 70 15.54 7.36 3.97
C ILE A 70 14.97 8.77 4.11
N SER A 71 13.71 8.83 4.51
CA SER A 71 12.99 10.04 4.91
C SER A 71 12.06 9.68 6.06
N TYR A 72 11.54 10.67 6.75
CA TYR A 72 10.68 10.45 7.92
C TYR A 72 9.34 11.14 7.73
N ASP A 73 8.27 10.45 8.10
CA ASP A 73 6.95 11.06 8.26
C ASP A 73 6.80 11.69 9.65
N SER A 74 5.69 12.40 9.83
CA SER A 74 5.35 12.99 11.12
C SER A 74 5.32 11.95 12.24
N PRO A 75 6.01 12.19 13.38
CA PRO A 75 5.96 11.32 14.55
C PRO A 75 4.53 11.14 15.08
N ARG A 76 4.23 9.96 15.59
CA ARG A 76 2.92 9.60 16.15
C ARG A 76 3.07 9.22 17.61
N LEU A 77 2.45 9.98 18.51
CA LEU A 77 2.38 9.62 19.92
C LEU A 77 1.50 8.37 20.08
N VAL A 78 2.08 7.28 20.56
CA VAL A 78 1.37 6.00 20.77
C VAL A 78 1.13 5.72 22.25
N ASP A 79 2.07 6.08 23.13
CA ASP A 79 1.90 5.97 24.59
C ASP A 79 1.98 7.36 25.21
N THR A 80 0.84 7.87 25.70
CA THR A 80 0.77 9.20 26.33
C THR A 80 1.38 9.23 27.72
N LEU A 81 1.38 8.11 28.44
CA LEU A 81 1.92 8.02 29.80
C LEU A 81 3.44 7.96 29.76
N ASN A 82 4.01 7.18 28.85
CA ASN A 82 5.45 7.01 28.70
C ASN A 82 6.08 7.94 27.66
N LEU A 83 5.26 8.72 26.92
CA LEU A 83 5.70 9.61 25.84
C LEU A 83 6.47 8.85 24.75
N ILE A 84 5.93 7.70 24.33
CA ILE A 84 6.50 6.88 23.25
C ILE A 84 5.90 7.31 21.92
N TYR A 85 6.76 7.59 20.95
CA TYR A 85 6.41 7.97 19.59
C TYR A 85 6.81 6.87 18.60
N LEU A 86 5.97 6.65 17.58
CA LEU A 86 6.34 5.92 16.38
C LEU A 86 6.68 6.91 15.27
N LEU A 87 7.86 6.78 14.69
CA LEU A 87 8.34 7.58 13.57
C LEU A 87 8.37 6.70 12.33
N PRO A 88 7.42 6.86 11.39
CA PRO A 88 7.46 6.09 10.16
C PRO A 88 8.64 6.53 9.30
N VAL A 89 9.41 5.55 8.85
CA VAL A 89 10.55 5.73 7.96
C VAL A 89 10.08 5.40 6.55
N ASN A 90 10.30 6.30 5.61
CA ASN A 90 9.98 6.16 4.19
C ASN A 90 11.27 6.18 3.36
N VAL A 91 11.18 5.86 2.08
CA VAL A 91 12.29 6.02 1.15
C VAL A 91 11.93 6.97 0.02
N LYS A 92 12.89 7.82 -0.37
CA LYS A 92 12.82 8.57 -1.62
C LYS A 92 13.79 7.97 -2.62
N THR A 93 13.30 7.75 -3.83
CA THR A 93 14.14 7.30 -4.94
C THR A 93 14.74 8.51 -5.65
N LEU A 94 16.06 8.54 -5.75
CA LEU A 94 16.83 9.58 -6.41
C LEU A 94 16.70 9.46 -7.93
N GLU A 95 16.66 10.60 -8.63
CA GLU A 95 16.65 10.62 -10.10
C GLU A 95 17.90 9.96 -10.69
N LYS A 96 19.04 10.10 -10.01
CA LYS A 96 20.33 9.51 -10.38
C LYS A 96 20.94 8.81 -9.16
N PRO A 97 21.60 7.65 -9.35
CA PRO A 97 22.37 7.03 -8.27
C PRO A 97 23.47 7.96 -7.75
N GLU A 98 23.75 7.88 -6.46
CA GLU A 98 24.78 8.64 -5.76
C GLU A 98 25.75 7.71 -5.03
N GLU A 99 27.00 8.14 -4.85
CA GLU A 99 28.00 7.42 -4.08
C GLU A 99 27.59 7.29 -2.60
N MET A 100 27.79 6.11 -2.03
CA MET A 100 27.42 5.83 -0.64
C MET A 100 28.25 6.61 0.39
N ASP A 101 29.51 6.93 0.07
CA ASP A 101 30.51 7.50 1.00
C ASP A 101 30.40 9.01 1.21
N LYS A 102 29.45 9.69 0.57
CA LYS A 102 29.19 11.11 0.86
C LYS A 102 28.52 11.23 2.23
N GLU A 103 29.28 11.70 3.23
CA GLU A 103 28.91 11.84 4.66
C GLU A 103 27.58 12.56 4.91
N VAL A 104 27.13 13.41 3.98
CA VAL A 104 25.82 14.06 4.07
C VAL A 104 24.82 13.21 3.31
N LEU A 105 23.89 12.56 4.03
CA LEU A 105 22.79 11.74 3.48
C LEU A 105 21.80 12.53 2.58
N GLY A 106 22.14 13.71 2.07
CA GLY A 106 21.23 14.57 1.30
C GLY A 106 19.97 15.01 2.06
N LEU A 107 19.86 14.68 3.36
CA LEU A 107 18.65 14.92 4.16
C LEU A 107 18.35 16.41 4.35
N LEU A 108 19.39 17.26 4.27
CA LEU A 108 19.28 18.71 4.44
C LEU A 108 18.92 19.45 3.14
N ASP A 109 19.10 18.81 1.97
CA ASP A 109 18.77 19.38 0.65
C ASP A 109 17.36 18.95 0.19
N MET A 110 16.59 18.26 1.03
CA MET A 110 15.20 17.94 0.72
C MET A 110 14.35 19.19 0.92
N ASP A 111 13.94 19.80 -0.20
CA ASP A 111 12.82 20.75 -0.23
C ASP A 111 11.64 20.12 0.50
N TYR A 112 11.36 20.68 1.69
CA TYR A 112 10.33 20.19 2.59
C TYR A 112 8.97 20.62 2.02
N GLU A 113 8.49 19.93 0.99
CA GLU A 113 7.08 19.99 0.64
C GLU A 113 6.30 19.39 1.81
N MET A 114 5.80 20.29 2.66
CA MET A 114 4.89 19.96 3.74
C MET A 114 3.64 19.38 3.12
N SER A 115 3.60 18.05 2.95
CA SER A 115 2.40 17.36 2.49
C SER A 115 1.30 17.77 3.46
N SER A 116 0.28 18.44 2.93
CA SER A 116 -0.80 19.02 3.72
C SER A 116 -1.35 17.93 4.63
N GLY A 117 -1.20 18.12 5.96
CA GLY A 117 -1.68 17.17 6.96
C GLY A 117 -3.17 16.93 6.74
N ARG A 118 -3.50 15.82 6.08
CA ARG A 118 -4.88 15.32 6.12
C ARG A 118 -5.16 15.09 7.60
N LYS A 119 -6.20 15.73 8.11
CA LYS A 119 -6.73 15.43 9.44
C LYS A 119 -7.11 13.95 9.44
N PHE A 120 -6.26 13.13 10.05
CA PHE A 120 -6.48 11.69 10.19
C PHE A 120 -7.27 11.45 11.48
N SER A 121 -8.54 11.11 11.34
CA SER A 121 -9.35 10.60 12.43
C SER A 121 -9.25 9.06 12.45
N GLY A 122 -8.51 8.48 13.40
CA GLY A 122 -8.60 7.05 13.71
C GLY A 122 -7.29 6.34 14.12
N ARG A 123 -7.44 5.17 14.76
CA ARG A 123 -6.39 4.22 15.21
C ARG A 123 -5.67 3.47 14.06
N ARG A 124 -5.75 3.97 12.82
CA ARG A 124 -5.22 3.32 11.61
C ARG A 124 -4.50 4.35 10.72
N PHE A 125 -3.32 3.98 10.23
CA PHE A 125 -2.52 4.72 9.26
C PHE A 125 -2.48 3.97 7.94
N TYR A 126 -2.90 4.66 6.88
CA TYR A 126 -2.96 4.12 5.51
C TYR A 126 -1.79 4.57 4.63
N GLY A 127 -0.73 5.14 5.21
CA GLY A 127 0.48 5.47 4.46
C GLY A 127 1.43 4.28 4.40
N ALA A 128 2.09 4.10 3.27
CA ALA A 128 3.16 3.12 3.15
C ALA A 128 4.39 3.61 3.93
N PHE A 129 5.12 2.70 4.55
CA PHE A 129 6.40 2.96 5.23
C PHE A 129 7.36 1.80 5.01
N ASN A 130 8.64 2.00 5.30
CA ASN A 130 9.71 1.00 5.12
C ASN A 130 10.33 0.51 6.42
N ASN A 131 10.13 1.27 7.49
CA ASN A 131 10.41 0.84 8.86
C ASN A 131 9.63 1.74 9.83
N LEU A 132 9.58 1.39 11.10
CA LEU A 132 9.13 2.28 12.17
C LEU A 132 10.25 2.41 13.19
N ILE A 133 10.44 3.62 13.71
CA ILE A 133 11.31 3.86 14.86
C ILE A 133 10.43 4.11 16.08
N VAL A 134 10.64 3.33 17.12
CA VAL A 134 10.13 3.60 18.47
C VAL A 134 11.07 4.62 19.11
N TYR A 135 10.55 5.78 19.45
CA TYR A 135 11.27 6.83 20.15
C TYR A 135 10.66 7.04 21.51
N ASP A 136 11.42 6.74 22.56
CA ASP A 136 11.04 7.03 23.93
C ASP A 136 11.62 8.39 24.32
N TYR A 137 10.73 9.37 24.39
CA TYR A 137 11.09 10.75 24.66
C TYR A 137 11.67 10.95 26.05
N LYS A 138 11.21 10.19 27.05
CA LYS A 138 11.65 10.36 28.44
C LYS A 138 13.09 9.93 28.63
N HIS A 139 13.49 8.84 27.98
CA HIS A 139 14.84 8.30 28.07
C HIS A 139 15.76 8.76 26.93
N GLY A 140 15.19 9.39 25.89
CA GLY A 140 15.95 9.95 24.76
C GLY A 140 16.57 8.88 23.86
N ASN A 141 16.05 7.65 23.88
CA ASN A 141 16.54 6.54 23.07
C ASN A 141 15.56 6.21 21.93
N SER A 142 16.11 5.64 20.87
CA SER A 142 15.35 5.21 19.69
C SER A 142 15.75 3.82 19.26
N SER A 143 14.79 3.01 18.87
CA SER A 143 15.02 1.68 18.29
C SER A 143 14.17 1.49 17.03
N LYS A 144 14.72 0.80 16.03
CA LYS A 144 13.94 0.36 14.87
C LYS A 144 13.12 -0.88 15.26
N ILE A 145 11.93 -1.03 14.67
CA ILE A 145 11.08 -2.20 14.95
C ILE A 145 11.53 -3.46 14.22
N SER A 146 12.32 -3.32 13.16
CA SER A 146 12.75 -4.43 12.31
C SER A 146 14.13 -4.20 11.72
N ASP A 147 14.90 -5.28 11.64
CA ASP A 147 16.11 -5.38 10.80
C ASP A 147 15.81 -5.76 9.36
N SER A 148 14.61 -6.28 9.09
CA SER A 148 14.19 -6.67 7.75
C SER A 148 13.87 -5.47 6.87
N ARG A 149 14.07 -5.66 5.57
CA ARG A 149 13.67 -4.72 4.53
C ARG A 149 12.24 -5.05 4.08
N PHE A 150 11.31 -4.12 4.30
CA PHE A 150 9.91 -4.32 3.93
C PHE A 150 9.24 -3.01 3.52
N ILE A 151 8.08 -3.13 2.88
CA ILE A 151 7.12 -2.04 2.73
C ILE A 151 5.86 -2.39 3.54
N GLY A 152 5.56 -1.58 4.54
CA GLY A 152 4.43 -1.74 5.44
C GLY A 152 3.30 -0.76 5.14
N THR A 153 2.08 -1.10 5.52
CA THR A 153 0.87 -0.29 5.44
C THR A 153 -0.12 -0.73 6.53
N ASP A 154 -1.30 -0.10 6.59
CA ASP A 154 -2.40 -0.45 7.50
C ASP A 154 -1.98 -0.50 8.97
N LEU A 155 -1.04 0.37 9.34
CA LEU A 155 -0.51 0.43 10.70
C LEU A 155 -1.63 0.80 11.67
N SER A 156 -1.87 -0.09 12.62
CA SER A 156 -2.87 0.02 13.66
C SER A 156 -2.24 -0.25 15.02
N PHE A 157 -2.83 0.28 16.07
CA PHE A 157 -2.40 0.06 17.44
C PHE A 157 -3.63 -0.19 18.32
N GLU A 158 -3.51 -1.17 19.20
CA GLU A 158 -4.56 -1.51 20.17
C GLU A 158 -3.96 -1.48 21.58
N TYR A 159 -4.74 -0.92 22.51
CA TYR A 159 -4.35 -0.69 23.89
C TYR A 159 -4.96 -1.77 24.76
N PHE A 160 -4.10 -2.47 25.50
CA PHE A 160 -4.49 -3.38 26.55
C PHE A 160 -3.97 -2.83 27.88
N ASP A 161 -4.57 -3.27 28.99
CA ASP A 161 -4.24 -2.76 30.33
C ASP A 161 -2.75 -2.86 30.66
N ASP A 162 -2.06 -3.85 30.10
CA ASP A 162 -0.66 -4.16 30.42
C ASP A 162 0.33 -3.91 29.27
N GLU A 163 -0.15 -3.53 28.08
CA GLU A 163 0.66 -3.45 26.85
C GLU A 163 -0.04 -2.70 25.69
N ILE A 164 0.75 -2.12 24.80
CA ILE A 164 0.29 -1.61 23.51
C ILE A 164 0.82 -2.54 22.41
N ILE A 165 -0.08 -3.08 21.58
CA ILE A 165 0.27 -3.90 20.43
C ILE A 165 0.17 -3.06 19.17
N VAL A 166 1.20 -3.09 18.35
CA VAL A 166 1.26 -2.44 17.05
C VAL A 166 1.16 -3.51 15.97
N VAL A 167 0.19 -3.37 15.06
CA VAL A 167 -0.06 -4.33 13.99
C VAL A 167 -0.03 -3.62 12.64
N PHE A 168 0.63 -4.19 11.65
CA PHE A 168 0.64 -3.66 10.30
C PHE A 168 0.75 -4.80 9.27
N THR A 169 0.35 -4.55 8.04
CA THR A 169 0.60 -5.48 6.94
C THR A 169 1.83 -5.02 6.17
N GLY A 170 2.56 -5.92 5.52
CA GLY A 170 3.68 -5.51 4.67
C GLY A 170 4.24 -6.62 3.81
N ALA A 171 4.95 -6.21 2.75
CA ALA A 171 5.65 -7.10 1.83
C ALA A 171 7.17 -6.98 2.01
N GLU A 172 7.86 -8.12 1.97
CA GLU A 172 9.32 -8.22 2.12
C GLU A 172 10.01 -8.67 0.83
N LYS A 173 9.26 -9.12 -0.17
CA LYS A 173 9.80 -9.75 -1.37
C LYS A 173 9.03 -9.27 -2.59
N ASP A 174 9.75 -9.12 -3.69
CA ASP A 174 9.21 -8.91 -5.02
C ASP A 174 8.70 -10.28 -5.52
N THR A 175 7.43 -10.55 -5.23
CA THR A 175 6.74 -11.80 -5.56
C THR A 175 6.36 -11.87 -7.02
N ASP A 176 6.05 -10.73 -7.64
CA ASP A 176 5.67 -10.69 -9.05
C ASP A 176 6.81 -10.42 -10.04
N LYS A 177 8.02 -10.21 -9.52
CA LYS A 177 9.29 -10.07 -10.25
C LYS A 177 9.33 -8.84 -11.14
N ASP A 178 8.67 -7.76 -10.72
CA ASP A 178 8.68 -6.48 -11.43
C ASP A 178 9.92 -5.61 -11.13
N LYS A 179 10.84 -6.15 -10.31
CA LYS A 179 12.06 -5.52 -9.79
C LYS A 179 11.82 -4.45 -8.72
N SER A 180 10.64 -4.46 -8.11
CA SER A 180 10.26 -3.59 -6.99
C SER A 180 9.50 -4.38 -5.94
N ILE A 181 9.71 -4.06 -4.67
CA ILE A 181 8.85 -4.55 -3.58
C ILE A 181 7.81 -3.47 -3.32
N THR A 182 6.54 -3.85 -3.47
CA THR A 182 5.37 -2.98 -3.38
C THR A 182 4.28 -3.59 -2.51
N LEU A 183 3.18 -2.86 -2.28
CA LEU A 183 2.01 -3.39 -1.56
C LEU A 183 1.14 -4.33 -2.42
N LEU A 184 1.49 -4.53 -3.70
CA LEU A 184 0.86 -5.51 -4.58
C LEU A 184 1.44 -6.92 -4.38
N ASP A 185 2.64 -7.00 -3.83
CA ASP A 185 3.28 -8.27 -3.47
C ASP A 185 2.54 -8.98 -2.33
N PHE A 186 2.87 -10.27 -2.12
CA PHE A 186 2.30 -11.00 -0.99
C PHE A 186 2.68 -10.36 0.34
N LYS A 187 1.63 -9.91 1.04
CA LYS A 187 1.72 -9.26 2.34
C LYS A 187 1.64 -10.30 3.45
N SER A 188 2.47 -10.07 4.47
CA SER A 188 2.39 -10.71 5.77
C SER A 188 1.77 -9.75 6.78
N LEU A 189 1.25 -10.28 7.89
CA LEU A 189 0.86 -9.48 9.04
C LEU A 189 2.02 -9.45 10.03
N PHE A 190 2.35 -8.26 10.52
CA PHE A 190 3.37 -8.06 11.52
C PHE A 190 2.72 -7.60 12.82
N VAL A 191 3.09 -8.23 13.93
CA VAL A 191 2.57 -7.95 15.27
C VAL A 191 3.75 -7.61 16.17
N TYR A 192 3.79 -6.37 16.64
CA TYR A 192 4.87 -5.83 17.45
C TYR A 192 4.39 -5.51 18.86
N SER A 193 5.12 -6.00 19.86
CA SER A 193 4.90 -5.64 21.26
C SER A 193 5.74 -4.41 21.62
N LEU A 194 5.10 -3.31 22.04
CA LEU A 194 5.86 -2.17 22.59
C LEU A 194 6.51 -2.48 23.95
N LYS A 195 6.03 -3.51 24.65
CA LYS A 195 6.53 -3.92 25.97
C LYS A 195 7.76 -4.80 25.88
N THR A 196 7.73 -5.82 25.01
CA THR A 196 8.87 -6.74 24.83
C THR A 196 9.84 -6.29 23.75
N GLY A 197 9.38 -5.41 22.84
CA GLY A 197 10.15 -5.00 21.68
C GLY A 197 10.25 -6.05 20.58
N GLU A 198 9.46 -7.13 20.66
CA GLU A 198 9.49 -8.24 19.71
C GLU A 198 8.54 -8.00 18.53
N LEU A 199 9.05 -8.22 17.31
CA LEU A 199 8.27 -8.22 16.07
C LEU A 199 8.02 -9.66 15.62
N LYS A 200 6.74 -10.02 15.49
CA LYS A 200 6.31 -11.33 14.99
C LYS A 200 5.74 -11.19 13.59
N LYS A 201 6.16 -12.08 12.69
CA LYS A 201 5.65 -12.16 11.33
C LYS A 201 4.70 -13.33 11.20
N LEU A 202 3.52 -13.08 10.64
CA LEU A 202 2.47 -14.05 10.38
C LEU A 202 2.23 -14.11 8.87
N SER A 203 2.51 -15.26 8.28
CA SER A 203 2.40 -15.48 6.84
C SER A 203 2.04 -16.92 6.53
N ILE A 204 1.40 -17.14 5.39
CA ILE A 204 1.07 -18.46 4.86
C ILE A 204 1.61 -18.55 3.45
N GLU A 205 2.11 -19.72 3.06
CA GLU A 205 2.64 -19.96 1.73
C GLU A 205 1.54 -19.79 0.67
N ASN A 206 1.86 -19.13 -0.45
CA ASN A 206 0.93 -18.81 -1.53
C ASN A 206 -0.33 -18.06 -1.07
N ALA A 207 -0.20 -17.24 -0.03
CA ALA A 207 -1.29 -16.41 0.46
C ALA A 207 -0.81 -15.00 0.82
N THR A 208 -1.71 -14.04 0.67
CA THR A 208 -1.50 -12.64 1.05
C THR A 208 -2.49 -12.23 2.12
N VAL A 209 -2.07 -11.39 3.06
CA VAL A 209 -2.98 -10.80 4.04
C VAL A 209 -3.83 -9.71 3.38
N ASN A 210 -5.15 -9.92 3.36
CA ASN A 210 -6.12 -8.96 2.82
C ASN A 210 -6.59 -7.98 3.89
N GLU A 211 -7.02 -8.49 5.04
CA GLU A 211 -7.56 -7.70 6.16
C GLU A 211 -7.22 -8.38 7.50
N PHE A 212 -7.15 -7.58 8.57
CA PHE A 212 -7.14 -8.07 9.94
C PHE A 212 -8.08 -7.29 10.85
N LYS A 213 -8.55 -7.94 11.91
CA LYS A 213 -9.38 -7.36 12.98
C LYS A 213 -8.97 -7.90 14.34
N TYR A 214 -8.89 -7.03 15.34
CA TYR A 214 -8.72 -7.47 16.72
C TYR A 214 -9.99 -8.17 17.21
N VAL A 215 -9.82 -9.23 17.99
CA VAL A 215 -10.92 -9.83 18.74
C VAL A 215 -11.21 -8.92 19.92
N GLU A 216 -12.49 -8.54 20.10
CA GLU A 216 -12.87 -7.59 21.14
C GLU A 216 -12.44 -8.07 22.53
N ASN A 217 -11.79 -7.18 23.28
CA ASN A 217 -11.25 -7.44 24.62
C ASN A 217 -10.24 -8.62 24.70
N LYS A 218 -9.63 -9.01 23.58
CA LYS A 218 -8.59 -10.05 23.53
C LYS A 218 -7.42 -9.60 22.66
N LYS A 219 -6.22 -10.11 22.97
CA LYS A 219 -5.01 -9.88 22.15
C LYS A 219 -5.00 -10.70 20.84
N ASP A 220 -5.97 -11.60 20.67
CA ASP A 220 -6.14 -12.41 19.45
C ASP A 220 -6.51 -11.55 18.25
N ILE A 221 -6.07 -11.96 17.06
CA ILE A 221 -6.32 -11.24 15.80
C ILE A 221 -6.97 -12.19 14.79
N LEU A 222 -8.08 -11.78 14.19
CA LEU A 222 -8.68 -12.45 13.04
C LEU A 222 -8.04 -11.91 11.76
N ILE A 223 -7.58 -12.81 10.89
CA ILE A 223 -6.83 -12.48 9.68
C ILE A 223 -7.53 -13.14 8.50
N THR A 224 -7.89 -12.34 7.50
CA THR A 224 -8.39 -12.82 6.22
C THR A 224 -7.24 -12.90 5.24
N PHE A 225 -6.99 -14.10 4.73
CA PHE A 225 -5.98 -14.36 3.71
C PHE A 225 -6.65 -14.52 2.34
N GLY A 226 -6.03 -13.96 1.31
CA GLY A 226 -6.28 -14.32 -0.09
C GLY A 226 -5.31 -15.41 -0.51
N TYR A 227 -5.81 -16.48 -1.14
CA TYR A 227 -5.00 -17.62 -1.55
C TYR A 227 -4.75 -17.59 -3.06
N ASP A 228 -3.49 -17.50 -3.47
CA ASP A 228 -3.08 -17.64 -4.87
C ASP A 228 -3.22 -19.10 -5.28
N ARG A 229 -4.38 -19.41 -5.87
CA ARG A 229 -4.77 -20.77 -6.22
C ARG A 229 -4.07 -21.22 -7.50
N ASN A 230 -3.85 -20.30 -8.42
CA ASN A 230 -3.27 -20.60 -9.73
C ASN A 230 -1.72 -20.58 -9.71
N LYS A 231 -1.12 -20.12 -8.61
CA LYS A 231 0.32 -20.04 -8.34
C LYS A 231 1.08 -19.12 -9.30
N ASN A 232 0.44 -18.04 -9.73
CA ASN A 232 1.07 -17.02 -10.59
C ASN A 232 1.84 -15.96 -9.78
N ASN A 233 1.90 -16.10 -8.45
CA ASN A 233 2.51 -15.16 -7.49
C ASN A 233 1.79 -13.81 -7.40
N LYS A 234 0.51 -13.78 -7.78
CA LYS A 234 -0.39 -12.64 -7.64
C LYS A 234 -1.70 -13.13 -7.04
N TYR A 235 -2.25 -12.33 -6.13
CA TYR A 235 -3.59 -12.60 -5.62
C TYR A 235 -4.60 -11.77 -6.40
N ASP A 236 -5.60 -12.42 -6.98
CA ASP A 236 -6.73 -11.75 -7.65
C ASP A 236 -8.02 -11.92 -6.83
N SER A 237 -8.45 -10.84 -6.19
CA SER A 237 -9.63 -10.86 -5.31
C SER A 237 -10.94 -11.18 -6.01
N ASP A 238 -11.02 -11.05 -7.34
CA ASP A 238 -12.26 -11.26 -8.09
C ASP A 238 -12.50 -12.75 -8.38
N ILE A 239 -11.43 -13.56 -8.43
CA ILE A 239 -11.52 -14.98 -8.84
C ILE A 239 -10.90 -15.94 -7.84
N GLU A 240 -10.01 -15.48 -6.96
CA GLU A 240 -9.27 -16.32 -6.04
C GLU A 240 -9.87 -16.35 -4.63
N PRO A 241 -9.88 -17.53 -3.99
CA PRO A 241 -10.60 -17.70 -2.74
C PRO A 241 -9.90 -16.98 -1.59
N THR A 242 -10.69 -16.76 -0.53
CA THR A 242 -10.19 -16.29 0.76
C THR A 242 -10.46 -17.32 1.84
N PHE A 243 -9.70 -17.24 2.92
CA PHE A 243 -9.95 -18.02 4.13
C PHE A 243 -9.57 -17.19 5.36
N VAL A 244 -10.11 -17.55 6.52
CA VAL A 244 -9.94 -16.78 7.75
C VAL A 244 -9.25 -17.61 8.82
N MET A 245 -8.23 -17.03 9.45
CA MET A 245 -7.51 -17.62 10.57
C MET A 245 -7.53 -16.71 11.78
N LYS A 246 -7.43 -17.31 12.96
CA LYS A 246 -7.19 -16.61 14.22
C LYS A 246 -5.71 -16.73 14.57
N TYR A 247 -5.03 -15.62 14.76
CA TYR A 247 -3.79 -15.57 15.51
C TYR A 247 -4.11 -15.60 17.01
N ASP A 248 -3.74 -16.69 17.65
CA ASP A 248 -3.76 -16.84 19.11
C ASP A 248 -2.49 -16.22 19.68
N TYR A 249 -2.64 -15.04 20.28
CA TYR A 249 -1.49 -14.25 20.73
C TYR A 249 -0.73 -14.94 21.87
N MET A 250 -1.45 -15.63 22.75
CA MET A 250 -0.88 -16.30 23.92
C MET A 250 -0.06 -17.53 23.54
N ASN A 251 -0.55 -18.30 22.57
CA ASN A 251 0.10 -19.55 22.14
C ASN A 251 1.03 -19.37 20.93
N ASP A 252 1.07 -18.17 20.36
CA ASP A 252 1.83 -17.81 19.17
C ASP A 252 1.51 -18.69 17.95
N LYS A 253 0.21 -18.89 17.66
CA LYS A 253 -0.25 -19.81 16.62
C LYS A 253 -1.31 -19.22 15.73
N LEU A 254 -1.20 -19.49 14.43
CA LEU A 254 -2.28 -19.32 13.46
C LEU A 254 -3.17 -20.57 13.50
N ILE A 255 -4.45 -20.39 13.79
CA ILE A 255 -5.44 -21.45 13.94
C ILE A 255 -6.57 -21.20 12.92
N PRO A 256 -6.98 -22.18 12.10
CA PRO A 256 -8.14 -22.03 11.23
C PRO A 256 -9.40 -21.86 12.08
N ILE A 257 -10.25 -20.90 11.71
CA ILE A 257 -11.51 -20.65 12.45
C ILE A 257 -12.60 -21.63 11.99
N VAL A 258 -12.59 -21.94 10.71
CA VAL A 258 -13.49 -22.93 10.12
C VAL A 258 -12.70 -24.23 10.00
N ASP A 259 -13.21 -25.30 10.61
CA ASP A 259 -12.59 -26.61 10.47
C ASP A 259 -12.84 -27.20 9.07
N LYS A 260 -11.99 -28.15 8.68
CA LYS A 260 -12.03 -28.77 7.35
C LYS A 260 -13.29 -29.59 7.10
N GLU A 261 -13.99 -30.05 8.14
CA GLU A 261 -15.22 -30.83 7.98
C GLU A 261 -16.36 -29.88 7.62
N LEU A 262 -16.49 -28.78 8.34
CA LEU A 262 -17.44 -27.71 8.07
C LEU A 262 -17.22 -27.08 6.69
N GLU A 263 -15.97 -26.80 6.30
CA GLU A 263 -15.66 -26.32 4.94
C GLU A 263 -16.15 -27.28 3.86
N LYS A 264 -15.89 -28.58 4.02
CA LYS A 264 -16.35 -29.62 3.07
C LYS A 264 -17.86 -29.70 3.02
N ASP A 265 -18.54 -29.61 4.16
CA ASP A 265 -19.98 -29.70 4.21
C ASP A 265 -20.65 -28.49 3.57
N ILE A 266 -20.11 -27.28 3.76
CA ILE A 266 -20.56 -26.08 3.04
C ILE A 266 -20.29 -26.21 1.53
N GLN A 267 -19.12 -26.72 1.14
CA GLN A 267 -18.79 -26.90 -0.27
C GLN A 267 -19.74 -27.88 -0.97
N LYS A 268 -20.12 -28.98 -0.32
CA LYS A 268 -21.10 -29.94 -0.87
C LYS A 268 -22.45 -29.29 -1.18
N ILE A 269 -22.92 -28.39 -0.32
CA ILE A 269 -24.18 -27.65 -0.51
C ILE A 269 -24.10 -26.81 -1.81
N ILE A 270 -22.95 -26.18 -2.06
CA ILE A 270 -22.72 -25.33 -3.25
C ILE A 270 -22.58 -26.19 -4.52
N ASP A 271 -21.85 -27.31 -4.43
CA ASP A 271 -21.62 -28.22 -5.56
C ASP A 271 -22.90 -28.93 -6.04
N LYS A 272 -24.01 -28.81 -5.30
CA LYS A 272 -25.29 -29.48 -5.57
C LYS A 272 -25.16 -30.99 -5.75
N ASN A 273 -24.53 -31.65 -4.78
CA ASN A 273 -24.72 -33.09 -4.56
C ASN A 273 -25.80 -33.34 -3.51
#